data_AF-A0A7Y9BKG0-F1
#
_entry.id   AF-A0A7Y9BKG0-F1
#
_cell.length_a   1.000
_cell.length_b   1.000
_cell.length_c   1.000
_cell.angle_alpha   90.00
_cell.angle_beta   90.00
_cell.angle_gamma   90.00
#
_symmetry.space_group_name_H-M   'P 1'
#
loop_
_entity.id
_entity.type
_entity.pdbx_description
1 polymer ?
#
loop_
_entity_poly.entity_id
_entity_poly.type
_entity_poly.pdbx_seq_one_letter_code
_entity_poly.pdbx_strand_id
1 'polypeptide(L)'
;MTAEEPDVVVTWTRGDTTIRWSGPAGDVEKKYELPPRIVLAWREYDETLVLVVEAINSAPFTPSDNAVVYQADGSERFRLRPPRNLLPDPNDVHGFYTAFPQDGRPLLVMVTRNAGDFQGRIDLETGEIVDTNHWR
;
A
#
# COMPACT_ATOMS: atom_id res chain seq x y z
N MET A 1 -17.00 -19.04 -5.40
CA MET A 1 -15.57 -19.14 -5.77
C MET A 1 -14.80 -18.61 -4.58
N THR A 2 -14.11 -19.48 -3.86
CA THR A 2 -13.21 -19.09 -2.76
C THR A 2 -12.03 -18.35 -3.37
N ALA A 3 -11.71 -17.16 -2.86
CA ALA A 3 -10.47 -16.49 -3.23
C ALA A 3 -9.31 -17.45 -2.93
N GLU A 4 -8.52 -17.80 -3.95
CA GLU A 4 -7.30 -18.58 -3.74
C GLU A 4 -6.35 -17.75 -2.88
N GLU A 5 -5.80 -18.37 -1.84
CA GLU A 5 -4.79 -17.74 -0.99
C GLU A 5 -3.56 -17.37 -1.83
N PRO A 6 -2.90 -16.24 -1.54
CA PRO A 6 -1.69 -15.86 -2.26
C PRO A 6 -0.61 -16.93 -2.06
N ASP A 7 0.07 -17.31 -3.15
CA ASP A 7 1.19 -18.27 -3.12
C ASP A 7 2.46 -17.70 -2.46
N VAL A 8 2.37 -16.47 -1.93
CA VAL A 8 3.43 -15.74 -1.24
C VAL A 8 3.11 -15.64 0.24
N VAL A 9 4.05 -16.09 1.07
CA VAL A 9 3.97 -15.97 2.52
C VAL A 9 4.82 -14.79 2.98
N VAL A 10 4.16 -13.71 3.39
CA VAL A 10 4.82 -12.54 3.98
C VAL A 10 5.19 -12.82 5.43
N THR A 11 6.46 -12.61 5.76
CA THR A 11 6.99 -12.63 7.11
C THR A 11 7.42 -11.22 7.49
N TRP A 12 6.61 -10.56 8.33
CA TRP A 12 6.89 -9.25 8.88
C TRP A 12 6.13 -9.04 10.19
N THR A 13 6.79 -8.47 11.19
CA THR A 13 6.13 -8.02 12.42
C THR A 13 6.07 -6.51 12.44
N ARG A 14 4.94 -5.96 12.89
CA ARG A 14 4.80 -4.51 13.04
C ARG A 14 5.91 -3.93 13.93
N GLY A 15 6.66 -2.97 13.40
CA GLY A 15 7.82 -2.38 14.07
C GLY A 15 9.16 -2.86 13.50
N ASP A 16 9.17 -3.94 12.73
CA ASP A 16 10.36 -4.38 12.00
C ASP A 16 10.59 -3.51 10.77
N THR A 17 11.86 -3.20 10.49
CA THR A 17 12.30 -2.49 9.28
C THR A 17 12.55 -3.41 8.10
N THR A 18 12.70 -4.70 8.35
CA THR A 18 12.91 -5.71 7.31
C THR A 18 11.61 -6.45 7.06
N ILE A 19 11.23 -6.54 5.79
CA ILE A 19 10.13 -7.39 5.32
C ILE A 19 10.74 -8.53 4.51
N ARG A 20 10.17 -9.72 4.67
CA ARG A 20 10.54 -10.89 3.89
C ARG A 20 9.32 -11.54 3.31
N TRP A 21 9.46 -12.15 2.16
CA TRP A 21 8.45 -13.07 1.68
C TRP A 21 9.06 -14.17 0.82
N SER A 22 8.40 -15.31 0.85
CA SER A 22 8.79 -16.52 0.12
C SER A 22 7.64 -16.96 -0.76
N GLY A 23 7.93 -17.38 -1.99
CA GLY A 23 6.95 -17.92 -2.91
C GLY A 23 7.61 -18.65 -4.08
N PRO A 24 6.84 -19.03 -5.12
CA PRO A 24 7.36 -19.76 -6.28
C PRO A 24 8.49 -19.03 -7.03
N ALA A 25 8.52 -17.70 -6.95
CA ALA A 25 9.56 -16.87 -7.56
C ALA A 25 10.87 -16.80 -6.73
N GLY A 26 10.89 -17.38 -5.54
CA GLY A 26 12.02 -17.37 -4.62
C GLY A 26 11.76 -16.57 -3.34
N ASP A 27 12.85 -16.34 -2.59
CA ASP A 27 12.85 -15.57 -1.36
C ASP A 27 13.25 -14.12 -1.63
N VAL A 28 12.48 -13.18 -1.07
CA VAL A 28 12.72 -11.74 -1.17
C VAL A 28 12.92 -11.16 0.22
N GLU A 29 13.90 -10.26 0.33
CA GLU A 29 14.12 -9.43 1.50
C GLU A 29 14.18 -7.95 1.07
N LYS A 30 13.46 -7.08 1.78
CA LYS A 30 13.56 -5.63 1.63
C LYS A 30 13.78 -5.00 2.99
N LYS A 31 14.71 -4.03 3.05
CA LYS A 31 15.01 -3.25 4.25
C LYS A 31 14.61 -1.80 4.05
N TYR A 32 13.84 -1.28 4.98
CA TYR A 32 13.39 0.11 5.02
C TYR A 32 14.16 0.90 6.08
N GLU A 33 14.26 2.21 5.88
CA GLU A 33 14.87 3.11 6.86
C GLU A 33 14.05 3.17 8.16
N LEU A 34 12.73 3.25 8.02
CA LEU A 34 11.76 3.23 9.11
C LEU A 34 10.84 2.02 8.96
N PRO A 35 10.30 1.48 10.07
CA PRO A 35 9.37 0.36 10.00
C PRO A 35 8.17 0.71 9.11
N PRO A 36 7.86 -0.11 8.09
CA PRO A 36 6.63 0.06 7.32
C PRO A 36 5.40 0.11 8.23
N ARG A 37 4.37 0.83 7.81
CA ARG A 37 3.08 0.88 8.50
C ARG A 37 2.28 -0.39 8.29
N ILE A 38 2.28 -0.90 7.05
CA ILE A 38 1.47 -2.04 6.60
C ILE A 38 2.25 -2.82 5.53
N VAL A 39 2.13 -4.14 5.58
CA VAL A 39 2.56 -5.07 4.52
C VAL A 39 1.41 -6.03 4.25
N LEU A 40 0.95 -6.15 3.01
CA LEU A 40 -0.15 -7.03 2.61
C LEU A 40 0.19 -7.78 1.32
N ALA A 41 -0.06 -9.08 1.27
CA ALA A 41 -0.06 -9.84 0.03
C ALA A 41 -1.49 -10.12 -0.44
N TRP A 42 -1.71 -10.10 -1.75
CA TRP A 42 -2.98 -10.50 -2.36
C TRP A 42 -2.76 -11.06 -3.77
N ARG A 43 -3.80 -11.70 -4.31
CA ARG A 43 -3.82 -12.25 -5.67
C ARG A 43 -4.82 -11.46 -6.53
N GLU A 44 -4.41 -11.09 -7.73
CA GLU A 44 -5.28 -10.40 -8.70
C GLU A 44 -4.80 -10.71 -10.14
N TYR A 45 -5.71 -11.06 -11.04
CA TYR A 45 -5.39 -11.44 -12.44
C TYR A 45 -4.25 -12.48 -12.58
N ASP A 46 -4.26 -13.51 -11.72
CA ASP A 46 -3.22 -14.56 -11.64
C ASP A 46 -1.83 -14.10 -11.20
N GLU A 47 -1.71 -12.85 -10.75
CA GLU A 47 -0.48 -12.31 -10.18
C GLU A 47 -0.59 -12.25 -8.66
N THR A 48 0.49 -12.60 -7.96
CA THR A 48 0.61 -12.34 -6.52
C THR A 48 1.41 -11.07 -6.30
N LEU A 49 0.83 -10.14 -5.55
CA LEU A 49 1.35 -8.80 -5.33
C LEU A 49 1.56 -8.56 -3.84
N VAL A 50 2.54 -7.72 -3.52
CA VAL A 50 2.86 -7.32 -2.14
C VAL A 50 2.81 -5.79 -2.04
N LEU A 51 1.87 -5.28 -1.24
CA LEU A 51 1.73 -3.86 -0.93
C LEU A 51 2.53 -3.56 0.33
N VAL A 52 3.38 -2.55 0.26
CA VAL A 52 4.09 -1.99 1.41
C VAL A 52 3.69 -0.53 1.54
N VAL A 53 3.14 -0.15 2.69
CA VAL A 53 2.93 1.25 3.05
C VAL A 53 4.06 1.66 3.98
N GLU A 54 4.95 2.52 3.49
CA GLU A 54 6.10 3.07 4.21
C GLU A 54 5.66 4.05 5.31
N ALA A 55 6.54 4.28 6.29
CA ALA A 55 6.29 5.25 7.34
C ALA A 55 6.17 6.67 6.76
N ILE A 56 5.10 7.37 7.11
CA ILE A 56 4.96 8.80 6.89
C ILE A 56 5.58 9.59 8.05
N ASN A 57 6.39 10.60 7.72
CA ASN A 57 6.82 11.62 8.67
C ASN A 57 5.64 12.55 8.97
N SER A 58 5.09 12.46 10.18
CA SER A 58 3.96 13.28 10.60
C SER A 58 4.36 14.68 11.11
N ALA A 59 5.65 14.97 11.31
CA ALA A 59 6.14 16.27 11.76
C ALA A 59 7.63 16.54 11.39
N PRO A 60 7.96 17.64 10.67
CA PRO A 60 7.02 18.47 9.92
C PRO A 60 6.34 17.62 8.85
N PHE A 61 5.08 17.92 8.59
CA PHE A 61 4.28 17.16 7.63
C PHE A 61 4.70 17.52 6.19
N THR A 62 4.96 16.49 5.38
CA THR A 62 5.28 16.62 3.95
C THR A 62 4.47 15.58 3.17
N PRO A 63 3.72 15.97 2.12
CA PRO A 63 3.06 15.02 1.23
C PRO A 63 4.05 13.97 0.70
N SER A 64 3.62 12.71 0.65
CA SER A 64 4.50 11.59 0.26
C SER A 64 3.78 10.58 -0.64
N ASP A 65 4.56 9.95 -1.51
CA ASP A 65 4.19 8.78 -2.31
C ASP A 65 4.73 7.53 -1.59
N ASN A 66 4.15 7.24 -0.42
CA ASN A 66 4.70 6.33 0.59
C ASN A 66 4.14 4.90 0.50
N ALA A 67 3.65 4.46 -0.66
CA ALA A 67 3.19 3.08 -0.83
C ALA A 67 3.72 2.48 -2.12
N VAL A 68 4.12 1.22 -2.06
CA VAL A 68 4.74 0.49 -3.17
C VAL A 68 4.05 -0.84 -3.35
N VAL A 69 3.79 -1.19 -4.61
CA VAL A 69 3.35 -2.53 -5.01
C VAL A 69 4.52 -3.25 -5.64
N TYR A 70 4.90 -4.36 -5.03
CA TYR A 70 5.88 -5.30 -5.57
C TYR A 70 5.19 -6.48 -6.24
N GLN A 71 5.86 -7.05 -7.24
CA GLN A 71 5.57 -8.40 -7.71
C GLN A 71 6.11 -9.44 -6.72
N ALA A 72 5.68 -10.69 -6.88
CA ALA A 72 6.12 -11.81 -6.05
C ALA A 72 7.66 -12.00 -6.02
N ASP A 73 8.36 -11.61 -7.09
CA ASP A 73 9.83 -11.71 -7.20
C ASP A 73 10.58 -10.54 -6.52
N GLY A 74 9.86 -9.56 -5.97
CA GLY A 74 10.49 -8.39 -5.34
C GLY A 74 10.75 -7.22 -6.26
N SER A 75 10.45 -7.33 -7.56
CA SER A 75 10.49 -6.19 -8.47
C SER A 75 9.40 -5.18 -8.10
N GLU A 76 9.74 -3.90 -8.14
CA GLU A 76 8.76 -2.83 -7.94
C GLU A 76 7.91 -2.71 -9.19
N ARG A 77 6.59 -2.84 -9.03
CA ARG A 77 5.63 -2.62 -10.11
C ARG A 77 5.22 -1.15 -10.16
N PHE A 78 4.76 -0.61 -9.03
CA PHE A 78 4.29 0.76 -8.92
C PHE A 78 4.66 1.37 -7.58
N ARG A 79 4.99 2.66 -7.60
CA ARG A 79 4.90 3.53 -6.42
C ARG A 79 3.62 4.33 -6.50
N LEU A 80 2.71 4.06 -5.56
CA LEU A 80 1.37 4.63 -5.54
C LEU A 80 1.42 6.10 -5.12
N ARG A 81 0.59 6.90 -5.79
CA ARG A 81 0.39 8.31 -5.48
C ARG A 81 -1.01 8.51 -4.92
N PRO A 82 -1.18 9.10 -3.74
CA PRO A 82 -2.48 9.59 -3.30
C PRO A 82 -3.04 10.58 -4.34
N PRO A 83 -4.32 10.54 -4.70
CA PRO A 83 -4.88 11.49 -5.66
C PRO A 83 -4.81 12.89 -5.07
N ARG A 84 -4.00 13.76 -5.69
CA ARG A 84 -3.73 15.11 -5.18
C ARG A 84 -4.89 16.08 -5.40
N ASN A 85 -5.89 15.67 -6.18
CA ASN A 85 -7.12 16.42 -6.45
C ASN A 85 -8.28 16.06 -5.51
N LEU A 86 -8.06 15.22 -4.48
CA LEU A 86 -9.10 14.93 -3.47
C LEU A 86 -9.55 16.18 -2.72
N LEU A 87 -8.66 17.16 -2.58
CA LEU A 87 -8.89 18.41 -1.86
C LEU A 87 -8.49 19.62 -2.71
N PRO A 88 -9.01 20.82 -2.40
CA PRO A 88 -8.61 22.04 -3.09
C PRO A 88 -7.11 22.35 -3.00
N ASP A 89 -6.49 22.09 -1.84
CA ASP A 89 -5.03 22.14 -1.69
C ASP A 89 -4.45 20.71 -1.81
N PRO A 90 -3.66 20.42 -2.85
CA PRO A 90 -3.05 19.10 -3.02
C PRO A 90 -2.07 18.73 -1.90
N ASN A 91 -1.55 19.72 -1.18
CA ASN A 91 -0.65 19.48 -0.04
C ASN A 91 -1.40 18.99 1.19
N ASP A 92 -2.73 19.13 1.25
CA ASP A 92 -3.52 18.60 2.36
C ASP A 92 -3.71 17.08 2.28
N VAL A 93 -3.34 16.44 1.16
CA VAL A 93 -3.31 14.97 1.03
C VAL A 93 -1.94 14.45 1.44
N HIS A 94 -1.87 13.72 2.54
CA HIS A 94 -0.59 13.42 3.19
C HIS A 94 0.15 12.21 2.61
N GLY A 95 -0.60 11.18 2.26
CA GLY A 95 -0.04 9.85 2.02
C GLY A 95 -1.03 8.79 2.46
N PHE A 96 -0.59 7.55 2.36
CA PHE A 96 -1.32 6.40 2.86
C PHE A 96 -0.96 6.16 4.34
N TYR A 97 -1.99 6.04 5.17
CA TYR A 97 -1.82 5.77 6.60
C TYR A 97 -1.89 4.28 6.92
N THR A 98 -2.86 3.58 6.33
CA THR A 98 -3.08 2.15 6.52
C THR A 98 -3.69 1.52 5.28
N ALA A 99 -3.70 0.20 5.23
CA ALA A 99 -4.45 -0.58 4.26
C ALA A 99 -4.97 -1.86 4.93
N PHE A 100 -6.04 -2.43 4.39
CA PHE A 100 -6.59 -3.71 4.87
C PHE A 100 -7.16 -4.52 3.72
N PRO A 101 -7.15 -5.86 3.82
CA PRO A 101 -7.79 -6.71 2.82
C PRO A 101 -9.31 -6.52 2.87
N GLN A 102 -9.92 -6.21 1.73
CA GLN A 102 -11.37 -6.11 1.56
C GLN A 102 -11.78 -6.62 0.18
N ASP A 103 -12.68 -7.60 0.16
CA ASP A 103 -13.17 -8.25 -1.06
C ASP A 103 -12.03 -8.82 -1.93
N GLY A 104 -11.01 -9.38 -1.27
CA GLY A 104 -9.84 -9.97 -1.93
C GLY A 104 -8.80 -8.97 -2.44
N ARG A 105 -9.01 -7.66 -2.25
CA ARG A 105 -8.11 -6.60 -2.72
C ARG A 105 -7.75 -5.63 -1.58
N PRO A 106 -6.61 -4.93 -1.63
CA PRO A 106 -6.31 -3.91 -0.64
C PRO A 106 -7.25 -2.71 -0.77
N LEU A 107 -7.85 -2.29 0.35
CA LEU A 107 -8.41 -0.95 0.51
C LEU A 107 -7.38 -0.08 1.24
N LEU A 108 -7.00 1.03 0.64
CA LEU A 108 -6.02 1.95 1.20
C LEU A 108 -6.73 3.14 1.84
N VAL A 109 -6.26 3.55 3.02
CA VAL A 109 -6.71 4.75 3.72
C VAL A 109 -5.64 5.83 3.58
N MET A 110 -6.05 6.97 3.05
CA MET A 110 -5.27 8.18 2.88
C MET A 110 -5.61 9.15 4.00
N VAL A 111 -4.58 9.69 4.63
CA VAL A 111 -4.75 10.72 5.67
C VAL A 111 -4.68 12.10 5.07
N THR A 112 -5.47 13.02 5.60
CA THR A 112 -5.44 14.44 5.20
C THR A 112 -5.23 15.36 6.39
N ARG A 113 -4.87 16.62 6.13
CA ARG A 113 -4.55 17.57 7.21
C ARG A 113 -5.77 17.94 8.04
N ASN A 114 -6.94 18.13 7.40
CA ASN A 114 -8.12 18.73 8.02
C ASN A 114 -9.47 18.35 7.36
N ALA A 115 -9.51 17.38 6.46
CA ALA A 115 -10.71 17.07 5.67
C ALA A 115 -11.32 15.70 5.98
N GLY A 116 -10.88 15.07 7.07
CA GLY A 116 -11.13 13.65 7.34
C GLY A 116 -10.24 12.76 6.48
N ASP A 117 -10.32 11.45 6.71
CA ASP A 117 -9.56 10.50 5.92
C ASP A 117 -10.35 10.11 4.66
N PHE A 118 -9.66 9.59 3.66
CA PHE A 118 -10.28 9.05 2.44
C PHE A 118 -9.83 7.60 2.27
N GLN A 119 -10.66 6.78 1.64
CA GLN A 119 -10.32 5.43 1.20
C GLN A 119 -10.27 5.36 -0.32
N GLY A 120 -9.57 4.38 -0.87
CA GLY A 120 -9.57 4.06 -2.30
C GLY A 120 -8.96 2.70 -2.59
N ARG A 121 -9.07 2.26 -3.85
CA ARG A 121 -8.53 0.98 -4.34
C ARG A 121 -7.44 1.23 -5.38
N ILE A 122 -6.53 0.27 -5.50
CA ILE A 122 -5.49 0.31 -6.53
C ILE A 122 -6.12 -0.06 -7.87
N ASP A 123 -5.88 0.75 -8.89
CA ASP A 123 -6.01 0.31 -10.28
C ASP A 123 -4.66 -0.29 -10.72
N LEU A 124 -4.65 -1.59 -11.01
CA LEU A 124 -3.42 -2.31 -11.38
C LEU A 124 -2.94 -2.04 -12.80
N GLU A 125 -3.78 -1.48 -13.67
CA GLU A 125 -3.37 -1.12 -15.02
C GLU A 125 -2.59 0.19 -15.01
N THR A 126 -3.04 1.15 -14.19
CA THR A 126 -2.50 2.52 -14.17
C THR A 126 -1.58 2.80 -12.99
N GLY A 127 -1.67 2.02 -11.91
CA GLY A 127 -1.00 2.30 -10.64
C GLY A 127 -1.62 3.47 -9.86
N GLU A 128 -2.81 3.93 -10.26
CA GLU A 128 -3.54 5.01 -9.61
C GLU A 128 -4.47 4.50 -8.49
N ILE A 129 -4.97 5.43 -7.68
CA ILE A 129 -6.00 5.15 -6.68
C ILE A 129 -7.36 5.59 -7.23
N VAL A 130 -8.28 4.63 -7.31
CA VAL A 130 -9.64 4.80 -7.84
C VAL A 130 -10.69 4.51 -6.75
N ASP A 131 -11.98 4.70 -7.10
CA ASP A 131 -13.13 4.49 -6.22
C ASP A 131 -13.02 5.22 -4.88
N THR A 132 -12.53 6.47 -4.93
CA THR A 132 -12.23 7.23 -3.73
C THR A 132 -13.48 7.73 -3.02
N ASN A 133 -13.50 7.56 -1.70
CA ASN A 133 -14.63 7.93 -0.84
C ASN A 133 -14.13 8.40 0.52
N HIS A 134 -14.95 9.13 1.27
CA HIS A 134 -14.63 9.47 2.65
C HIS A 134 -14.48 8.22 3.52
N TRP A 135 -13.46 8.24 4.39
CA TRP A 135 -13.18 7.23 5.39
C TRP A 135 -13.45 7.82 6.78
N ARG A 136 -14.71 7.68 7.21
CA ARG A 136 -15.29 8.16 8.48
C ARG A 136 -15.39 9.68 8.61
#